data_AF-A0A553XAL1-F1
#
_entry.id   AF-A0A553XAL1-F1
#
_cell.length_a   1.000
_cell.length_b   1.000
_cell.length_c   1.000
_cell.angle_alpha   90.00
_cell.angle_beta   90.00
_cell.angle_gamma   90.00
#
_symmetry.space_group_name_H-M   'P 1'
#
loop_
_entity.id
_entity.type
_entity.pdbx_description
1 polymer ?
#
loop_
_entity_poly.entity_id
_entity_poly.type
_entity_poly.pdbx_seq_one_letter_code
_entity_poly.pdbx_strand_id
1 'polypeptide(L)'
;MRPDGWHLTHDVDGFLARAGDFLRSRPALHTMPLTVTERLRTRGPDAYGSGSCVFGRLVRAGEVRATFHRLPSRGLSPVSYTNLTLPTILR
;
A
#
# COMPACT_ATOMS: atom_id res chain seq x y z
N MET A 1 -22.93 2.33 -1.92
CA MET A 1 -21.69 1.53 -2.11
C MET A 1 -20.81 1.81 -0.90
N ARG A 2 -20.47 0.82 -0.07
CA ARG A 2 -19.70 1.08 1.16
C ARG A 2 -18.29 1.56 0.74
N PRO A 3 -17.84 2.76 1.15
CA PRO A 3 -16.47 3.21 0.86
C PRO A 3 -15.42 2.37 1.59
N ASP A 4 -15.84 1.57 2.56
CA ASP A 4 -15.04 0.61 3.30
C ASP A 4 -14.81 -0.68 2.51
N GLY A 5 -13.55 -1.13 2.50
CA GLY A 5 -13.15 -2.35 1.81
C GLY A 5 -11.83 -2.19 1.06
N TRP A 6 -11.55 -3.16 0.20
CA TRP A 6 -10.36 -3.15 -0.64
C TRP A 6 -10.60 -2.32 -1.90
N HIS A 7 -9.67 -1.40 -2.16
CA HIS A 7 -9.61 -0.60 -3.38
C HIS A 7 -8.35 -0.98 -4.14
N LEU A 8 -8.51 -1.41 -5.39
CA LEU A 8 -7.42 -1.87 -6.25
C LEU A 8 -7.11 -0.83 -7.34
N THR A 9 -5.83 -0.69 -7.68
CA THR A 9 -5.37 0.16 -8.77
C THR A 9 -4.11 -0.41 -9.42
N HIS A 10 -3.90 -0.05 -10.68
CA HIS A 10 -2.64 -0.29 -11.40
C HIS A 10 -1.77 0.98 -11.47
N ASP A 11 -2.33 2.11 -11.02
CA ASP A 11 -1.66 3.41 -11.02
C ASP A 11 -0.90 3.62 -9.70
N VAL A 12 0.43 3.70 -9.80
CA VAL A 12 1.31 3.84 -8.64
C VAL A 12 1.19 5.21 -8.00
N ASP A 13 1.03 6.28 -8.79
CA ASP A 13 0.90 7.65 -8.27
C ASP A 13 -0.44 7.84 -7.56
N GLY A 14 -1.55 7.36 -8.13
CA GLY A 14 -2.86 7.35 -7.48
C GLY A 14 -2.92 6.49 -6.23
N PHE A 15 -2.19 5.38 -6.19
CA PHE A 15 -1.99 4.59 -4.96
C PHE A 15 -1.25 5.41 -3.89
N LEU A 16 -0.12 6.02 -4.24
CA LEU A 16 0.69 6.82 -3.31
C LEU A 16 -0.04 8.07 -2.81
N ALA A 17 -0.86 8.71 -3.65
CA ALA A 17 -1.68 9.85 -3.26
C ALA A 17 -2.71 9.50 -2.17
N ARG A 18 -3.10 8.23 -2.05
CA ARG A 18 -4.15 7.78 -1.11
C ARG A 18 -3.62 6.95 0.06
N ALA A 19 -2.47 6.30 -0.09
CA ALA A 19 -1.87 5.42 0.93
C ALA A 19 -0.48 5.87 1.40
N GLY A 20 0.06 6.95 0.83
CA GLY A 20 1.41 7.44 1.12
C GLY A 20 1.62 7.81 2.60
N ASP A 21 0.65 8.46 3.24
CA ASP A 21 0.76 8.83 4.65
C ASP A 21 0.78 7.60 5.56
N PHE A 22 -0.03 6.59 5.25
CA PHE A 22 0.02 5.30 5.94
C PHE A 22 1.40 4.64 5.79
N LEU A 23 1.96 4.63 4.59
CA LEU A 23 3.29 4.05 4.35
C LEU A 23 4.39 4.83 5.12
N ARG A 24 4.32 6.15 5.12
CA ARG A 24 5.28 7.03 5.81
C ARG A 24 5.11 7.08 7.33
N SER A 25 3.98 6.64 7.86
CA SER A 25 3.76 6.58 9.32
C SER A 25 4.72 5.63 10.04
N ARG A 26 5.18 4.57 9.35
CA ARG A 26 6.10 3.55 9.89
C ARG A 26 7.11 3.13 8.82
N PRO A 27 8.05 4.02 8.45
CA PRO A 27 8.91 3.82 7.29
C PRO A 27 9.77 2.56 7.45
N ALA A 28 10.28 2.27 8.65
CA ALA A 28 11.05 1.06 8.93
C ALA A 28 10.26 -0.24 8.70
N LEU A 29 8.93 -0.22 8.94
CA LEU A 29 8.03 -1.37 8.72
C LEU A 29 7.54 -1.44 7.27
N HIS A 30 7.63 -0.34 6.53
CA HIS A 30 7.13 -0.17 5.16
C HIS A 30 8.24 0.06 4.12
N THR A 31 9.50 -0.24 4.46
CA THR A 31 10.66 -0.04 3.56
C THR A 31 10.49 -0.73 2.22
N MET A 32 10.00 -1.97 2.20
CA MET A 32 9.77 -2.72 0.96
C MET A 32 8.67 -2.09 0.08
N PRO A 33 7.45 -1.83 0.59
CA PRO A 33 6.43 -1.08 -0.13
C PRO A 33 6.97 0.24 -0.71
N LEU A 34 7.65 1.06 0.10
CA LEU A 34 8.18 2.35 -0.33
C LEU A 34 9.22 2.21 -1.44
N THR A 35 10.15 1.26 -1.31
CA THR A 35 11.17 1.00 -2.33
C THR A 35 10.55 0.55 -3.66
N VAL A 36 9.54 -0.32 -3.60
CA VAL A 36 8.85 -0.82 -4.79
C VAL A 36 8.11 0.29 -5.50
N THR A 37 7.34 1.10 -4.77
CA THR A 37 6.58 2.21 -5.37
C THR A 37 7.50 3.30 -5.92
N GLU A 38 8.59 3.63 -5.23
CA GLU A 38 9.58 4.59 -5.73
C GLU A 38 10.28 4.10 -6.99
N ARG A 39 10.62 2.81 -7.05
CA ARG A 39 11.24 2.22 -8.23
C ARG A 39 10.30 2.23 -9.44
N LEU A 40 9.03 1.89 -9.25
CA LEU A 40 8.01 1.96 -10.31
C LEU A 40 7.78 3.39 -10.78
N ARG A 41 7.77 4.36 -9.88
CA ARG A 41 7.64 5.77 -10.21
C ARG A 41 8.83 6.30 -11.02
N THR A 42 10.04 5.89 -10.66
CA THR A 42 11.28 6.40 -11.27
C THR A 42 11.64 5.67 -12.57
N ARG A 43 11.38 4.36 -12.65
CA ARG A 43 11.80 3.51 -13.77
C ARG A 43 10.65 3.06 -14.68
N GLY A 44 9.43 3.49 -14.36
CA GLY A 44 8.22 3.16 -15.11
C GLY A 44 7.59 1.81 -14.72
N PRO A 45 6.40 1.51 -15.28
CA PRO A 45 5.58 0.37 -14.90
C PRO A 45 6.23 -1.00 -15.14
N ASP A 46 7.20 -1.08 -16.06
CA ASP A 46 7.92 -2.31 -16.42
C ASP A 46 9.16 -2.57 -15.52
N ALA A 47 9.43 -1.73 -14.51
CA ALA A 47 10.62 -1.84 -13.67
C ALA A 47 10.80 -3.20 -12.96
N TYR A 48 9.74 -4.01 -12.92
CA TYR A 48 9.69 -5.35 -12.33
C TYR A 48 9.33 -6.45 -13.34
N GLY A 49 9.47 -6.18 -14.64
CA GLY A 49 9.19 -7.09 -15.74
C GLY A 49 7.82 -6.85 -16.39
N SER A 50 7.58 -7.54 -17.49
CA SER A 50 6.40 -7.35 -18.33
C SER A 50 5.12 -7.85 -17.66
N GLY A 51 4.28 -6.90 -17.28
CA GLY A 51 2.97 -7.11 -16.67
C GLY A 51 2.56 -5.96 -15.76
N SER A 52 1.27 -5.84 -15.44
CA SER A 52 0.77 -4.74 -14.62
C SER A 52 0.93 -5.04 -13.14
N CYS A 53 1.61 -4.15 -12.41
CA CYS A 53 1.59 -4.17 -10.96
C CYS A 53 0.18 -3.87 -10.45
N VAL A 54 -0.25 -4.59 -9.41
CA VAL A 54 -1.54 -4.33 -8.75
C VAL A 54 -1.26 -3.84 -7.34
N PHE A 55 -1.86 -2.73 -6.97
CA PHE A 55 -1.79 -2.15 -5.64
C PHE A 55 -3.16 -2.21 -4.98
N GLY A 56 -3.18 -2.58 -3.71
CA GLY A 56 -4.39 -2.61 -2.91
C GLY A 56 -4.26 -1.78 -1.66
N ARG A 57 -5.32 -1.03 -1.32
CA ARG A 57 -5.49 -0.41 0.01
C ARG A 57 -6.78 -0.87 0.66
N LEU A 58 -6.72 -1.16 1.96
CA LEU A 58 -7.90 -1.41 2.78
C LEU A 58 -8.29 -0.09 3.44
N VAL A 59 -9.50 0.37 3.16
CA VAL A 59 -10.10 1.53 3.83
C VAL A 59 -11.11 1.05 4.85
N ARG A 60 -11.03 1.58 6.08
CA ARG A 60 -12.10 1.46 7.07
C ARG A 60 -12.27 2.78 7.80
N ALA A 61 -13.51 3.23 7.93
CA ALA A 61 -13.87 4.51 8.53
C ALA A 61 -13.11 5.70 7.92
N GLY A 62 -12.89 5.69 6.60
CA GLY A 62 -12.16 6.73 5.87
C GLY A 62 -10.63 6.60 5.93
N GLU A 63 -10.08 5.79 6.84
CA GLU A 63 -8.65 5.63 7.06
C GLU A 63 -8.06 4.42 6.33
N VAL A 64 -6.81 4.54 5.86
CA VAL A 64 -6.07 3.40 5.31
C VAL A 64 -5.55 2.54 6.46
N ARG A 65 -5.91 1.25 6.45
CA ARG A 65 -5.56 0.29 7.51
C ARG A 65 -4.53 -0.74 7.08
N ALA A 66 -4.44 -1.02 5.79
CA ALA A 66 -3.48 -1.96 5.23
C ALA A 66 -3.21 -1.63 3.76
N THR A 67 -2.05 -2.06 3.28
CA THR A 67 -1.69 -2.03 1.87
C THR A 67 -1.08 -3.36 1.43
N PHE A 68 -1.20 -3.68 0.16
CA PHE A 68 -0.41 -4.73 -0.48
C PHE A 68 -0.03 -4.32 -1.90
N HIS A 69 0.96 -4.99 -2.46
CA HIS A 69 1.28 -4.92 -3.88
C HIS A 69 1.57 -6.31 -4.43
N ARG A 70 1.15 -6.54 -5.67
CA ARG A 70 1.49 -7.72 -6.46
C ARG A 70 2.36 -7.26 -7.63
N LEU A 71 3.54 -7.85 -7.73
CA LEU A 71 4.44 -7.63 -8.86
C LEU A 71 4.26 -8.75 -9.89
N PRO A 72 4.33 -8.43 -11.19
CA PRO A 72 4.14 -9.41 -12.26
C PRO A 72 5.12 -10.59 -12.19
N SER A 73 6.38 -10.34 -11.85
CA SER A 73 7.46 -11.35 -11.88
C SER A 73 7.86 -11.93 -10.53
N ARG A 74 7.28 -11.46 -9.41
CA ARG A 74 7.75 -11.79 -8.04
C ARG A 74 6.67 -12.28 -7.07
N GLY A 75 5.44 -12.52 -7.54
CA GLY A 75 4.34 -12.98 -6.68
C GLY A 75 3.81 -11.91 -5.72
N LEU A 76 3.01 -12.33 -4.72
CA LEU A 76 2.44 -11.46 -3.69
C LEU A 76 3.48 -11.17 -2.60
N SER A 77 3.77 -9.89 -2.35
CA SER A 77 4.58 -9.46 -1.20
C SER A 77 3.69 -9.20 0.03
N PRO A 78 4.21 -9.36 1.27
CA PRO A 78 3.39 -9.43 2.47
C PRO A 78 2.61 -8.16 2.78
N VAL A 79 1.49 -8.37 3.50
CA VAL A 79 0.57 -7.33 3.97
C VAL A 79 1.10 -6.76 5.28
N SER A 80 1.41 -5.46 5.31
CA SER A 80 1.64 -4.76 6.58
C SER A 80 0.30 -4.43 7.21
N TYR A 81 -0.13 -5.25 8.17
CA TYR A 81 -1.28 -4.96 9.02
C TYR A 81 -0.80 -4.18 10.23
N THR A 82 -0.95 -2.86 10.21
CA THR A 82 -0.82 -2.07 11.43
C THR A 82 -2.12 -2.24 12.21
N ASN A 83 -2.12 -3.17 13.16
CA ASN A 83 -3.12 -3.20 14.22
C ASN A 83 -2.89 -1.94 15.08
N LEU A 84 -3.50 -0.82 14.70
CA LEU A 84 -3.72 0.30 15.62
C LEU A 84 -4.94 -0.05 16.47
N THR A 85 -4.69 -0.88 17.49
CA THR A 85 -5.44 -1.02 18.74
C THR A 85 -4.32 -1.08 19.79
N LEU A 86 -4.05 -0.18 20.74
CA LEU A 86 -4.59 1.07 21.28
C LEU A 86 -3.39 1.75 22.02
N PRO A 87 -3.50 3.00 22.50
CA PRO A 87 -3.86 3.12 23.91
C PRO A 87 -5.09 4.01 24.08
N THR A 88 -6.22 3.41 24.43
CA THR A 88 -7.23 4.10 25.23
C THR A 88 -6.68 4.04 26.64
N ILE A 89 -5.81 4.98 26.98
CA ILE A 89 -5.66 5.43 28.35
C ILE A 89 -6.78 6.45 28.58
N LEU A 90 -7.90 5.98 29.13
CA LEU A 90 -8.62 6.60 30.24
C LEU A 90 -9.89 5.80 30.58
N ARG A 91 -9.96 5.38 31.85
CA ARG A 91 -11.11 4.87 32.63
C ARG A 91 -11.71 3.51 32.30
#